data_AF-A0A927J8C4-F1
#
_entry.id   AF-A0A927J8C4-F1
#
_cell.length_a   1.000
_cell.length_b   1.000
_cell.length_c   1.000
_cell.angle_alpha   90.00
_cell.angle_beta   90.00
_cell.angle_gamma   90.00
#
_symmetry.space_group_name_H-M   'P 1'
#
loop_
_entity.id
_entity.type
_entity.pdbx_description
1 polymer ?
#
loop_
_entity_poly.entity_id
_entity_poly.type
_entity_poly.pdbx_seq_one_letter_code
_entity_poly.pdbx_strand_id
1 'polypeptide(L)'
;MSAQNPEKVTSILEIFDTTTKQRHVIREFPYLIEAPDWTSDGEYLIYNSEGLIYKIALSSPHREELIDTGFASMCNNDHLISPDMKWLAVSHRSLPHGKPTIFILPAQGGTPLQVTPSQPSYLHGWSPDSKKLTYCANRNGEMDVYTINRDGTDETRLTFSEGLNDGPEYSPDGKHIWFNSVRTDLMQIWRMRTDGSEQTQITFDEDKNSWFPHISPNGKNVVFISYNKEDSLPHEHLRYKNVEIRMLSDEGKKPQSLFSLFGGQGSFNVNSWSPDNKCFAFISYKLD
;
A
#
# COMPACT_ATOMS: atom_id res chain seq x y z
N MET A 1 21.58 -9.84 23.44
CA MET A 1 22.66 -9.16 22.69
C MET A 1 22.91 -9.92 21.41
N SER A 2 22.52 -9.31 20.30
CA SER A 2 23.07 -9.52 18.96
C SER A 2 22.69 -8.22 18.23
N ALA A 3 23.41 -7.15 18.56
CA ALA A 3 23.35 -5.91 17.81
C ALA A 3 24.09 -6.18 16.50
N GLN A 4 23.40 -6.79 15.53
CA GLN A 4 23.80 -6.63 14.15
C GLN A 4 23.64 -5.15 13.86
N ASN A 5 24.76 -4.49 13.60
CA ASN A 5 24.79 -3.16 13.00
C ASN A 5 23.86 -3.25 11.78
N PRO A 6 22.72 -2.52 11.71
CA PRO A 6 21.87 -2.64 10.54
C PRO A 6 22.72 -2.20 9.34
N GLU A 7 22.82 -3.06 8.32
CA GLU A 7 23.43 -2.69 7.04
C GLU A 7 22.88 -1.33 6.64
N LYS A 8 23.79 -0.43 6.29
CA LYS A 8 23.39 0.95 6.00
C LYS A 8 22.56 0.89 4.73
N VAL A 9 21.29 1.26 4.86
CA VAL A 9 20.35 1.25 3.73
C VAL A 9 20.35 2.59 3.03
N THR A 10 20.36 2.55 1.70
CA THR A 10 19.96 3.67 0.86
C THR A 10 18.63 3.34 0.20
N SER A 11 17.63 4.20 0.41
CA SER A 11 16.33 4.11 -0.27
C SER A 11 16.34 4.99 -1.51
N ILE A 12 15.75 4.51 -2.60
CA ILE A 12 15.70 5.21 -3.89
C ILE A 12 14.23 5.37 -4.24
N LEU A 13 13.75 6.61 -4.17
CA LEU A 13 12.42 6.97 -4.65
C LEU A 13 12.45 7.07 -6.17
N GLU A 14 11.66 6.25 -6.83
CA GLU A 14 11.59 6.14 -8.28
C GLU A 14 10.17 6.27 -8.79
N ILE A 15 10.05 6.63 -10.06
CA ILE A 15 8.81 6.61 -10.82
C ILE A 15 9.01 5.77 -12.08
N PHE A 16 8.04 4.95 -12.42
CA PHE A 16 7.99 4.24 -13.70
C PHE A 16 6.90 4.85 -14.58
N ASP A 17 7.26 5.28 -15.79
CA ASP A 17 6.33 5.74 -16.82
C ASP A 17 5.89 4.55 -17.67
N THR A 18 4.61 4.21 -17.61
CA THR A 18 4.03 3.06 -18.33
C THR A 18 3.90 3.27 -19.83
N THR A 19 3.91 4.53 -20.28
CA THR A 19 3.85 4.93 -21.69
C THR A 19 5.19 4.75 -22.38
N THR A 20 6.26 5.24 -21.74
CA THR A 20 7.63 5.18 -22.28
C THR A 20 8.38 3.91 -21.85
N LYS A 21 7.87 3.22 -20.83
CA LYS A 21 8.50 2.07 -20.15
C LYS A 21 9.86 2.41 -19.55
N GLN A 22 10.00 3.63 -19.02
CA GLN A 22 11.23 4.13 -18.42
C GLN A 22 11.11 4.32 -16.92
N ARG A 23 12.23 4.09 -16.21
CA ARG A 23 12.39 4.38 -14.78
C ARG A 23 13.12 5.70 -14.61
N HIS A 24 12.66 6.50 -13.66
CA HIS A 24 13.25 7.77 -13.30
C HIS A 24 13.49 7.81 -11.80
N VAL A 25 14.73 8.09 -11.39
CA VAL A 25 15.06 8.35 -9.99
C VAL A 25 14.63 9.77 -9.65
N ILE A 26 13.81 9.91 -8.62
CA ILE A 26 13.41 11.21 -8.05
C ILE A 26 14.45 11.65 -7.03
N ARG A 27 14.81 10.77 -6.09
CA ARG A 27 15.79 11.07 -5.04
C ARG A 27 16.30 9.80 -4.35
N GLU A 28 17.57 9.83 -3.93
CA GLU A 28 18.14 8.86 -3.01
C GLU A 28 18.16 9.41 -1.57
N PHE A 29 17.92 8.53 -0.60
CA PHE A 29 17.87 8.83 0.83
C PHE A 29 18.84 7.91 1.57
N PRO A 30 19.77 8.45 2.39
CA PRO A 30 20.73 7.64 3.15
C PRO A 30 20.12 6.99 4.40
N TYR A 31 18.81 6.78 4.39
CA TYR A 31 17.98 6.19 5.43
C TYR A 31 16.77 5.51 4.81
N LEU A 32 16.02 4.77 5.62
CA LEU A 32 14.83 4.05 5.19
C LEU A 32 13.66 5.02 4.94
N ILE A 33 13.12 5.01 3.73
CA ILE A 33 11.81 5.58 3.40
C ILE A 33 10.95 4.50 2.74
N GLU A 34 9.64 4.59 2.90
CA GLU A 34 8.73 3.51 2.54
C GLU A 34 7.39 4.04 1.98
N ALA A 35 6.78 3.23 1.12
CA ALA A 35 5.39 3.30 0.68
C ALA A 35 4.94 4.67 0.14
N PRO A 36 5.43 5.10 -1.03
CA PRO A 36 5.03 6.36 -1.63
C PRO A 36 3.58 6.33 -2.11
N ASP A 37 2.79 7.33 -1.74
CA ASP A 37 1.43 7.64 -2.20
C ASP A 37 1.45 8.95 -3.01
N TRP A 38 0.59 9.09 -4.02
CA TRP A 38 0.54 10.27 -4.89
C TRP A 38 -0.68 11.12 -4.60
N THR A 39 -0.48 12.42 -4.40
CA THR A 39 -1.62 13.34 -4.22
C THR A 39 -2.46 13.46 -5.49
N SER A 40 -3.77 13.63 -5.32
CA SER A 40 -4.73 13.65 -6.45
C SER A 40 -4.56 14.86 -7.40
N ASP A 41 -3.89 15.93 -6.95
CA ASP A 41 -3.47 17.06 -7.80
C ASP A 41 -2.18 16.79 -8.59
N GLY A 42 -1.46 15.73 -8.24
CA GLY A 42 -0.22 15.31 -8.89
C GLY A 42 1.03 16.04 -8.41
N GLU A 43 0.93 16.93 -7.41
CA GLU A 43 2.03 17.82 -7.03
C GLU A 43 3.03 17.18 -6.06
N TYR A 44 2.57 16.24 -5.22
CA TYR A 44 3.36 15.66 -4.15
C TYR A 44 3.35 14.13 -4.15
N LEU A 45 4.45 13.56 -3.67
CA LEU A 45 4.47 12.20 -3.13
C LEU A 45 4.49 12.28 -1.61
N ILE A 46 3.70 11.44 -0.95
CA ILE A 46 3.66 11.24 0.51
C ILE A 46 4.34 9.90 0.79
N TYR A 47 5.15 9.79 1.85
CA TYR A 47 5.80 8.54 2.24
C TYR A 47 6.02 8.51 3.75
N ASN A 48 6.28 7.33 4.31
CA ASN A 48 6.65 7.20 5.72
C ASN A 48 8.16 6.96 5.90
N SER A 49 8.68 7.39 7.05
CA SER A 49 10.04 7.09 7.50
C SER A 49 10.11 7.15 9.02
N GLU A 50 10.63 6.10 9.65
CA GLU A 50 10.83 6.02 11.11
C GLU A 50 9.58 6.39 11.95
N GLY A 51 8.40 5.98 11.49
CA GLY A 51 7.13 6.25 12.19
C GLY A 51 6.45 7.57 11.84
N LEU A 52 7.10 8.43 11.06
CA LEU A 52 6.62 9.75 10.67
C LEU A 52 6.19 9.77 9.20
N ILE A 53 5.34 10.74 8.84
CA ILE A 53 4.84 10.92 7.47
C ILE A 53 5.44 12.20 6.88
N TYR A 54 6.01 12.08 5.69
CA TYR A 54 6.62 13.17 4.94
C TYR A 54 5.93 13.34 3.60
N LYS A 55 6.09 14.52 3.01
CA LYS A 55 5.77 14.77 1.61
C LYS A 55 6.92 15.46 0.89
N ILE A 56 6.98 15.25 -0.41
CA ILE A 56 7.98 15.82 -1.30
C ILE A 56 7.30 16.37 -2.55
N ALA A 57 7.59 17.63 -2.90
CA ALA A 57 7.07 18.22 -4.12
C ALA A 57 7.84 17.69 -5.33
N LEU A 58 7.16 17.23 -6.37
CA LEU A 58 7.81 16.75 -7.60
C LEU A 58 8.56 17.87 -8.35
N SER A 59 8.14 19.12 -8.16
CA SER A 59 8.83 20.30 -8.69
C SER A 59 10.11 20.66 -7.93
N SER A 60 10.32 20.12 -6.72
CA SER A 60 11.49 20.39 -5.88
C SER A 60 11.84 19.19 -4.99
N PRO A 61 12.30 18.07 -5.58
CA PRO A 61 12.45 16.81 -4.85
C PRO A 61 13.60 16.81 -3.82
N HIS A 62 14.36 17.88 -3.69
CA HIS A 62 15.45 17.97 -2.71
C HIS A 62 14.98 18.43 -1.32
N ARG A 63 13.71 18.81 -1.17
CA ARG A 63 13.14 19.26 0.10
C ARG A 63 11.97 18.37 0.49
N GLU A 64 12.12 17.67 1.61
CA GLU A 64 11.03 16.96 2.27
C GLU A 64 10.36 17.87 3.30
N GLU A 65 9.06 17.69 3.48
CA GLU A 65 8.24 18.39 4.46
C GLU A 65 7.59 17.35 5.37
N LEU A 66 7.77 17.49 6.68
CA LEU A 66 7.05 16.68 7.67
C LEU A 66 5.57 17.08 7.68
N ILE A 67 4.67 16.10 7.60
CA ILE A 67 3.25 16.30 7.89
C ILE A 67 3.07 16.10 9.40
N ASP A 68 2.57 17.13 10.10
CA ASP A 68 2.31 17.03 11.54
C ASP A 68 1.16 16.06 11.80
N THR A 69 1.50 14.84 12.23
CA THR A 69 0.54 13.80 12.60
C THR A 69 0.17 13.82 14.08
N GLY A 70 0.48 14.90 14.82
CA GLY A 70 0.19 15.02 16.23
C GLY A 70 0.86 13.91 17.05
N PHE A 71 0.07 13.15 17.83
CA PHE A 71 0.62 12.04 18.61
C PHE A 71 0.96 10.80 17.78
N ALA A 72 0.53 10.74 16.50
CA ALA A 72 0.72 9.56 15.67
C ALA A 72 2.13 9.52 15.07
N SER A 73 3.13 9.22 15.90
CA SER A 73 4.55 9.20 15.53
C SER A 73 5.15 7.79 15.39
N MET A 74 4.30 6.76 15.37
CA MET A 74 4.64 5.36 15.07
C MET A 74 3.75 4.82 13.93
N CYS A 75 3.64 5.59 12.84
CA CYS A 75 2.93 5.18 11.63
C CYS A 75 3.73 4.10 10.89
N ASN A 76 3.04 3.09 10.37
CA ASN A 76 3.67 2.08 9.51
C ASN A 76 3.56 2.51 8.03
N ASN A 77 3.74 1.55 7.11
CA ASN A 77 3.72 1.76 5.67
C ASN A 77 2.31 2.02 5.11
N ASP A 78 1.28 1.88 5.93
CA ASP A 78 -0.11 1.84 5.50
C ASP A 78 -0.78 3.19 5.80
N HIS A 79 -0.57 4.14 4.87
CA HIS A 79 -1.02 5.53 4.95
C HIS A 79 -1.51 6.01 3.56
N LEU A 80 -2.57 6.82 3.53
CA LEU A 80 -3.17 7.28 2.28
C LEU A 80 -3.85 8.64 2.43
N ILE A 81 -3.68 9.52 1.45
CA ILE A 81 -4.50 10.73 1.29
C ILE A 81 -5.88 10.38 0.70
N SER A 82 -6.92 11.06 1.15
CA SER A 82 -8.26 10.89 0.58
C SER A 82 -8.34 11.48 -0.83
N PRO A 83 -9.17 10.92 -1.74
CA PRO A 83 -9.37 11.47 -3.09
C PRO A 83 -9.81 12.94 -3.13
N ASP A 84 -10.52 13.43 -2.11
CA ASP A 84 -10.89 14.84 -1.99
C ASP A 84 -9.78 15.73 -1.37
N MET A 85 -8.62 15.15 -1.06
CA MET A 85 -7.43 15.77 -0.47
C MET A 85 -7.63 16.48 0.87
N LYS A 86 -8.72 16.18 1.58
CA LYS A 86 -9.02 16.80 2.89
C LYS A 86 -8.45 16.02 4.05
N TRP A 87 -8.23 14.72 3.88
CA TRP A 87 -7.88 13.81 4.97
C TRP A 87 -6.64 13.00 4.63
N LEU A 88 -5.79 12.80 5.63
CA LEU A 88 -4.76 11.76 5.63
C LEU A 88 -5.25 10.66 6.58
N ALA A 89 -5.18 9.42 6.14
CA ALA A 89 -5.38 8.25 6.99
C ALA A 89 -4.03 7.57 7.23
N VAL A 90 -3.80 7.10 8.45
CA VAL A 90 -2.55 6.41 8.85
C VAL A 90 -2.89 5.20 9.72
N SER A 91 -2.14 4.11 9.56
CA SER A 91 -2.15 3.02 10.53
C SER A 91 -1.04 3.26 11.55
N HIS A 92 -1.44 3.49 12.79
CA HIS A 92 -0.55 3.93 13.87
C HIS A 92 -0.61 2.98 15.06
N ARG A 93 0.55 2.65 15.60
CA ARG A 93 0.66 1.86 16.84
C ARG A 93 0.77 2.79 18.05
N SER A 94 -0.26 2.87 18.88
CA SER A 94 -0.28 3.78 20.04
C SER A 94 0.55 3.33 21.26
N LEU A 95 0.92 2.06 21.35
CA LEU A 95 1.69 1.50 22.47
C LEU A 95 2.93 0.75 21.95
N PRO A 96 4.08 0.76 22.64
CA PRO A 96 5.33 0.13 22.14
C PRO A 96 5.18 -1.33 21.68
N HIS A 97 4.33 -2.11 22.35
CA HIS A 97 4.01 -3.51 22.01
C HIS A 97 2.57 -3.70 21.50
N GLY A 98 1.87 -2.60 21.21
CA GLY A 98 0.53 -2.63 20.64
C GLY A 98 0.53 -3.06 19.18
N LYS A 99 -0.67 -3.27 18.64
CA LYS A 99 -0.87 -3.46 17.21
C LYS A 99 -1.47 -2.18 16.61
N PRO A 100 -1.35 -1.92 15.31
CA PRO A 100 -1.85 -0.68 14.75
C PRO A 100 -3.38 -0.61 14.78
N THR A 101 -3.88 0.62 14.85
CA THR A 101 -5.25 1.01 14.55
C THR A 101 -5.22 2.15 13.55
N ILE A 102 -6.31 2.38 12.84
CA ILE A 102 -6.39 3.42 11.83
C ILE A 102 -6.84 4.73 12.47
N PHE A 103 -6.13 5.79 12.13
CA PHE A 103 -6.46 7.17 12.48
C PHE A 103 -6.64 8.01 11.21
N ILE A 104 -7.45 9.06 11.30
CA ILE A 104 -7.61 10.09 10.28
C ILE A 104 -7.31 11.46 10.87
N LEU A 105 -6.66 12.32 10.08
CA LEU A 105 -6.35 13.71 10.40
C LEU A 105 -6.52 14.61 9.17
N PRO A 106 -6.58 15.95 9.31
CA PRO A 106 -6.54 16.85 8.15
C PRO A 106 -5.27 16.60 7.31
N ALA A 107 -5.41 16.63 5.99
CA ALA A 107 -4.28 16.34 5.08
C ALA A 107 -3.12 17.33 5.21
N GLN A 108 -3.36 18.54 5.71
CA GLN A 108 -2.33 19.55 5.99
C GLN A 108 -1.61 19.34 7.33
N GLY A 109 -2.00 18.32 8.10
CA GLY A 109 -1.51 18.05 9.45
C GLY A 109 -2.52 18.47 10.53
N GLY A 110 -2.39 17.88 11.72
CA GLY A 110 -3.22 18.17 12.87
C GLY A 110 -3.43 16.96 13.78
N THR A 111 -4.47 17.03 14.61
CA THR A 111 -4.77 15.99 15.59
C THR A 111 -5.42 14.77 14.94
N PRO A 112 -4.83 13.57 15.07
CA PRO A 112 -5.43 12.34 14.56
C PRO A 112 -6.59 11.86 15.44
N LEU A 113 -7.65 11.39 14.78
CA LEU A 113 -8.85 10.78 15.35
C LEU A 113 -8.87 9.29 15.03
N GLN A 114 -9.06 8.45 16.04
CA GLN A 114 -9.13 7.01 15.85
C GLN A 114 -10.42 6.63 15.11
N VAL A 115 -10.31 5.75 14.11
CA VAL A 115 -11.40 5.31 13.26
C VAL A 115 -11.80 3.88 13.61
N THR A 116 -10.81 2.98 13.68
CA THR A 116 -11.08 1.57 13.96
C THR A 116 -11.10 1.32 15.46
N PRO A 117 -12.15 0.68 16.00
CA PRO A 117 -12.29 0.48 17.45
C PRO A 117 -11.38 -0.62 18.00
N SER A 118 -10.86 -1.51 17.14
CA SER A 118 -10.08 -2.69 17.54
C SER A 118 -8.78 -2.82 16.74
N GLN A 119 -7.79 -3.48 17.34
CA GLN A 119 -6.48 -3.76 16.76
C GLN A 119 -6.32 -5.28 16.50
N PRO A 120 -5.49 -5.71 15.53
CA PRO A 120 -4.83 -4.88 14.51
C PRO A 120 -5.81 -4.41 13.42
N SER A 121 -5.54 -3.23 12.85
CA SER A 121 -6.14 -2.75 11.61
C SER A 121 -5.08 -2.06 10.76
N TYR A 122 -4.96 -2.44 9.48
CA TYR A 122 -3.98 -1.89 8.53
C TYR A 122 -4.70 -1.34 7.30
N LEU A 123 -4.64 -0.02 7.13
CA LEU A 123 -5.26 0.75 6.07
C LEU A 123 -4.74 0.36 4.68
N HIS A 124 -5.61 0.21 3.68
CA HIS A 124 -5.14 0.03 2.30
C HIS A 124 -5.93 0.78 1.23
N GLY A 125 -7.07 1.40 1.56
CA GLY A 125 -7.79 2.19 0.56
C GLY A 125 -8.81 3.16 1.11
N TRP A 126 -9.01 4.23 0.37
CA TRP A 126 -10.17 5.12 0.46
C TRP A 126 -11.20 4.74 -0.60
N SER A 127 -12.48 4.84 -0.28
CA SER A 127 -13.50 4.82 -1.32
C SER A 127 -13.35 6.06 -2.22
N PRO A 128 -13.69 5.97 -3.52
CA PRO A 128 -13.53 7.10 -4.45
C PRO A 128 -14.28 8.37 -4.03
N ASP A 129 -15.35 8.22 -3.24
CA ASP A 129 -16.12 9.34 -2.69
C ASP A 129 -15.61 9.86 -1.33
N SER A 130 -14.47 9.38 -0.86
CA SER A 130 -13.80 9.76 0.41
C SER A 130 -14.65 9.52 1.68
N LYS A 131 -15.64 8.63 1.64
CA LYS A 131 -16.55 8.36 2.77
C LYS A 131 -16.23 7.10 3.57
N LYS A 132 -15.55 6.13 2.96
CA LYS A 132 -15.22 4.85 3.59
C LYS A 132 -13.73 4.55 3.45
N LEU A 133 -13.25 3.74 4.37
CA LEU A 133 -11.95 3.08 4.29
C LEU A 133 -12.15 1.59 4.04
N THR A 134 -11.21 0.99 3.32
CA THR A 134 -11.01 -0.45 3.26
C THR A 134 -9.64 -0.78 3.86
N TYR A 135 -9.58 -1.89 4.60
CA TYR A 135 -8.42 -2.27 5.40
C TYR A 135 -8.45 -3.76 5.69
N CYS A 136 -7.30 -4.32 6.07
CA CYS A 136 -7.23 -5.66 6.61
C CYS A 136 -7.19 -5.61 8.14
N ALA A 137 -7.81 -6.59 8.79
CA ALA A 137 -7.92 -6.63 10.24
C ALA A 137 -8.05 -8.05 10.75
N ASN A 138 -7.55 -8.28 11.98
CA ASN A 138 -7.81 -9.51 12.72
C ASN A 138 -8.82 -9.22 13.83
N ARG A 139 -9.99 -9.86 13.75
CA ARG A 139 -11.05 -9.78 14.77
C ARG A 139 -11.39 -11.14 15.38
N ASN A 140 -11.06 -12.22 14.69
CA ASN A 140 -11.55 -13.57 14.96
C ASN A 140 -10.48 -14.64 14.75
N GLY A 141 -9.20 -14.29 14.85
CA GLY A 141 -8.07 -15.20 14.65
C GLY A 141 -7.47 -15.12 13.25
N GLU A 142 -8.27 -14.77 12.24
CA GLU A 142 -7.86 -14.66 10.84
C GLU A 142 -7.71 -13.18 10.40
N MET A 143 -6.97 -12.94 9.33
CA MET A 143 -6.85 -11.63 8.70
C MET A 143 -7.84 -11.52 7.54
N ASP A 144 -8.78 -10.60 7.66
CA ASP A 144 -9.86 -10.39 6.70
C ASP A 144 -9.91 -8.96 6.19
N VAL A 145 -10.55 -8.77 5.05
CA VAL A 145 -10.87 -7.45 4.49
C VAL A 145 -12.12 -6.91 5.17
N TYR A 146 -12.04 -5.67 5.62
CA TYR A 146 -13.13 -4.90 6.22
C TYR A 146 -13.29 -3.57 5.51
N THR A 147 -14.49 -3.00 5.64
CA THR A 147 -14.76 -1.59 5.34
C THR A 147 -15.36 -0.91 6.55
N ILE A 148 -15.15 0.40 6.67
CA ILE A 148 -15.70 1.22 7.76
C ILE A 148 -15.96 2.62 7.22
N ASN A 149 -16.97 3.31 7.75
CA ASN A 149 -17.14 4.73 7.46
C ASN A 149 -15.98 5.53 8.05
N ARG A 150 -15.67 6.67 7.42
CA ARG A 150 -14.59 7.59 7.84
C ARG A 150 -14.72 8.03 9.31
N ASP A 151 -15.94 8.12 9.82
CA ASP A 151 -16.25 8.50 11.21
C ASP A 151 -16.17 7.32 12.21
N GLY A 152 -15.82 6.12 11.73
CA GLY A 152 -15.66 4.93 12.55
C GLY A 152 -16.94 4.10 12.71
N THR A 153 -18.05 4.43 12.05
CA THR A 153 -19.27 3.62 12.10
C THR A 153 -19.33 2.56 10.99
N ASP A 154 -20.27 1.63 11.12
CA ASP A 154 -20.60 0.62 10.10
C ASP A 154 -19.42 -0.27 9.65
N GLU A 155 -18.56 -0.70 10.58
CA GLU A 155 -17.54 -1.71 10.31
C GLU A 155 -18.19 -3.00 9.76
N THR A 156 -17.81 -3.39 8.54
CA THR A 156 -18.37 -4.52 7.81
C THR A 156 -17.25 -5.44 7.33
N ARG A 157 -17.29 -6.72 7.73
CA ARG A 157 -16.39 -7.78 7.25
C ARG A 157 -16.80 -8.25 5.85
N LEU A 158 -15.86 -8.32 4.92
CA LEU A 158 -16.11 -8.67 3.52
C LEU A 158 -15.55 -10.04 3.12
N THR A 159 -14.51 -10.54 3.78
CA THR A 159 -13.97 -11.89 3.54
C THR A 159 -14.18 -12.80 4.74
N PHE A 160 -14.26 -14.10 4.47
CA PHE A 160 -14.49 -15.14 5.47
C PHE A 160 -13.67 -16.41 5.19
N SER A 161 -12.69 -16.34 4.28
CA SER A 161 -11.82 -17.47 3.97
C SER A 161 -10.76 -17.63 5.04
N GLU A 162 -10.34 -18.88 5.28
CA GLU A 162 -9.22 -19.17 6.16
C GLU A 162 -7.92 -18.55 5.62
N GLY A 163 -7.04 -18.16 6.54
CA GLY A 163 -5.73 -17.59 6.23
C GLY A 163 -5.73 -16.07 6.13
N LEU A 164 -4.81 -15.57 5.31
CA LEU A 164 -4.50 -14.16 5.18
C LEU A 164 -5.17 -13.55 3.94
N ASN A 165 -6.03 -12.56 4.16
CA ASN A 165 -6.53 -11.62 3.17
C ASN A 165 -5.99 -10.23 3.49
N ASP A 166 -5.35 -9.58 2.53
CA ASP A 166 -4.57 -8.37 2.75
C ASP A 166 -4.59 -7.42 1.54
N GLY A 167 -4.01 -6.23 1.69
CA GLY A 167 -3.86 -5.24 0.63
C GLY A 167 -5.15 -4.77 -0.06
N PRO A 168 -6.30 -4.59 0.63
CA PRO A 168 -7.54 -4.27 -0.07
C PRO A 168 -7.60 -2.82 -0.56
N GLU A 169 -8.01 -2.60 -1.80
CA GLU A 169 -8.12 -1.26 -2.40
C GLU A 169 -9.37 -1.14 -3.27
N TYR A 170 -10.05 0.01 -3.24
CA TYR A 170 -11.21 0.26 -4.10
C TYR A 170 -10.82 0.49 -5.56
N SER A 171 -11.67 0.03 -6.50
CA SER A 171 -11.60 0.50 -7.88
C SER A 171 -12.01 1.98 -7.98
N PRO A 172 -11.45 2.75 -8.95
CA PRO A 172 -11.82 4.16 -9.13
C PRO A 172 -13.30 4.39 -9.42
N ASP A 173 -13.99 3.40 -9.99
CA ASP A 173 -15.43 3.44 -10.25
C ASP A 173 -16.30 3.07 -9.03
N GLY A 174 -15.67 2.70 -7.91
CA GLY A 174 -16.32 2.37 -6.64
C GLY A 174 -17.12 1.08 -6.65
N LYS A 175 -16.96 0.21 -7.67
CA LYS A 175 -17.74 -1.02 -7.80
C LYS A 175 -17.05 -2.26 -7.27
N HIS A 176 -15.73 -2.22 -7.12
CA HIS A 176 -14.94 -3.37 -6.71
C HIS A 176 -13.92 -3.01 -5.62
N ILE A 177 -13.47 -4.06 -4.93
CA ILE A 177 -12.28 -4.05 -4.10
C ILE A 177 -11.31 -5.09 -4.65
N TRP A 178 -10.08 -4.69 -4.93
CA TRP A 178 -8.94 -5.55 -5.21
C TRP A 178 -8.25 -5.90 -3.91
N PHE A 179 -7.72 -7.11 -3.78
CA PHE A 179 -7.00 -7.55 -2.58
C PHE A 179 -6.11 -8.74 -2.92
N ASN A 180 -5.26 -9.17 -1.99
CA ASN A 180 -4.51 -10.41 -2.12
C ASN A 180 -4.92 -11.42 -1.04
N SER A 181 -4.87 -12.71 -1.38
CA SER A 181 -5.26 -13.79 -0.47
C SER A 181 -4.46 -15.07 -0.68
N VAL A 182 -4.12 -15.75 0.43
CA VAL A 182 -3.41 -17.06 0.44
C VAL A 182 -4.33 -18.27 0.32
N ARG A 183 -5.65 -18.08 0.13
CA ARG A 183 -6.65 -19.16 0.11
C ARG A 183 -6.46 -20.24 -0.98
N THR A 184 -5.48 -20.07 -1.85
CA THR A 184 -5.06 -21.01 -2.90
C THR A 184 -3.56 -21.33 -2.77
N ASP A 185 -3.11 -21.54 -1.54
CA ASP A 185 -1.74 -21.89 -1.11
C ASP A 185 -0.67 -20.82 -1.30
N LEU A 186 -0.67 -20.11 -2.43
CA LEU A 186 0.19 -18.95 -2.68
C LEU A 186 -0.59 -17.66 -2.50
N MET A 187 0.12 -16.57 -2.20
CA MET A 187 -0.51 -15.26 -2.21
C MET A 187 -0.86 -14.88 -3.65
N GLN A 188 -2.14 -14.70 -3.93
CA GLN A 188 -2.63 -14.35 -5.26
C GLN A 188 -3.50 -13.09 -5.19
N ILE A 189 -3.66 -12.41 -6.32
CA ILE A 189 -4.54 -11.25 -6.45
C ILE A 189 -5.97 -11.71 -6.70
N TRP A 190 -6.91 -11.07 -6.02
CA TRP A 190 -8.34 -11.29 -6.08
C TRP A 190 -9.08 -9.98 -6.26
N ARG A 191 -10.33 -10.08 -6.69
CA ARG A 191 -11.26 -8.95 -6.79
C ARG A 191 -12.64 -9.37 -6.31
N MET A 192 -13.35 -8.48 -5.66
CA MET A 192 -14.74 -8.67 -5.24
C MET A 192 -15.56 -7.40 -5.47
N ARG A 193 -16.88 -7.50 -5.36
CA ARG A 193 -17.78 -6.35 -5.28
C ARG A 193 -17.59 -5.66 -3.92
N THR A 194 -17.92 -4.37 -3.83
CA THR A 194 -17.75 -3.60 -2.58
C THR A 194 -18.62 -4.09 -1.41
N ASP A 195 -19.61 -4.93 -1.66
CA ASP A 195 -20.43 -5.60 -0.64
C ASP A 195 -19.85 -6.97 -0.21
N GLY A 196 -18.69 -7.35 -0.73
CA GLY A 196 -18.01 -8.62 -0.44
C GLY A 196 -18.41 -9.79 -1.34
N SER A 197 -19.41 -9.62 -2.20
CA SER A 197 -19.86 -10.66 -3.14
C SER A 197 -18.95 -10.81 -4.37
N GLU A 198 -19.16 -11.87 -5.15
CA GLU A 198 -18.48 -12.14 -6.43
C GLU A 198 -16.94 -12.17 -6.34
N GLN A 199 -16.40 -12.75 -5.26
CA GLN A 199 -14.95 -12.90 -5.09
C GLN A 199 -14.37 -13.78 -6.20
N THR A 200 -13.47 -13.22 -7.00
CA THR A 200 -12.88 -13.84 -8.18
C THR A 200 -11.36 -13.78 -8.10
N GLN A 201 -10.69 -14.91 -8.29
CA GLN A 201 -9.24 -14.98 -8.41
C GLN A 201 -8.78 -14.37 -9.73
N ILE A 202 -7.70 -13.59 -9.69
CA ILE A 202 -7.18 -12.87 -10.85
C ILE A 202 -5.83 -13.41 -11.31
N THR A 203 -4.93 -13.72 -10.38
CA THR A 203 -3.63 -14.33 -10.70
C THR A 203 -3.64 -15.81 -10.32
N PHE A 204 -2.91 -16.60 -11.11
CA PHE A 204 -2.86 -18.07 -11.01
C PHE A 204 -1.41 -18.56 -11.12
N ASP A 205 -0.46 -17.79 -10.61
CA ASP A 205 0.96 -18.17 -10.65
C ASP A 205 1.20 -19.37 -9.71
N GLU A 206 2.06 -20.31 -10.13
CA GLU A 206 2.40 -21.51 -9.36
C GLU A 206 3.74 -21.38 -8.60
N ASP A 207 4.51 -20.34 -8.91
CA ASP A 207 5.87 -20.12 -8.46
C ASP A 207 6.08 -18.74 -7.80
N LYS A 208 5.01 -17.94 -7.63
CA LYS A 208 5.07 -16.55 -7.15
C LYS A 208 3.99 -16.21 -6.14
N ASN A 209 4.36 -15.35 -5.19
CA ASN A 209 3.48 -14.70 -4.23
C ASN A 209 3.27 -13.24 -4.65
N SER A 210 2.04 -12.87 -5.02
CA SER A 210 1.67 -11.56 -5.55
C SER A 210 0.93 -10.74 -4.49
N TRP A 211 1.47 -9.56 -4.17
CA TRP A 211 1.02 -8.67 -3.09
C TRP A 211 0.69 -7.28 -3.62
N PHE A 212 -0.14 -6.55 -2.88
CA PHE A 212 -0.42 -5.11 -3.06
C PHE A 212 -0.89 -4.76 -4.48
N PRO A 213 -2.11 -5.18 -4.86
CA PRO A 213 -2.69 -4.80 -6.15
C PRO A 213 -3.14 -3.34 -6.17
N HIS A 214 -2.52 -2.52 -7.01
CA HIS A 214 -2.86 -1.12 -7.21
C HIS A 214 -3.45 -0.86 -8.60
N ILE A 215 -4.73 -0.53 -8.60
CA ILE A 215 -5.51 -0.24 -9.80
C ILE A 215 -5.24 1.20 -10.27
N SER A 216 -5.04 1.38 -11.57
CA SER A 216 -4.76 2.67 -12.18
C SER A 216 -5.99 3.58 -12.13
N PRO A 217 -5.84 4.92 -12.10
CA PRO A 217 -6.97 5.85 -12.00
C PRO A 217 -8.06 5.69 -13.06
N ASN A 218 -7.71 5.24 -14.27
CA ASN A 218 -8.67 4.96 -15.33
C ASN A 218 -9.35 3.58 -15.24
N GLY A 219 -8.96 2.76 -14.25
CA GLY A 219 -9.52 1.44 -13.99
C GLY A 219 -9.07 0.31 -14.92
N LYS A 220 -8.03 0.51 -15.74
CA LYS A 220 -7.64 -0.43 -16.81
C LYS A 220 -6.39 -1.28 -16.55
N ASN A 221 -5.53 -0.83 -15.63
CA ASN A 221 -4.27 -1.52 -15.32
C ASN A 221 -4.17 -1.77 -13.82
N VAL A 222 -3.73 -2.97 -13.43
CA VAL A 222 -3.40 -3.29 -12.04
C VAL A 222 -1.92 -3.60 -11.98
N VAL A 223 -1.17 -2.84 -11.20
CA VAL A 223 0.24 -3.11 -10.89
C VAL A 223 0.35 -3.75 -9.52
N PHE A 224 1.27 -4.67 -9.35
CA PHE A 224 1.47 -5.37 -8.09
C PHE A 224 2.90 -5.91 -8.01
N ILE A 225 3.32 -6.25 -6.80
CA ILE A 225 4.66 -6.79 -6.53
C ILE A 225 4.57 -8.32 -6.40
N SER A 226 5.51 -9.04 -7.01
CA SER A 226 5.63 -10.50 -6.88
C SER A 226 6.98 -10.90 -6.29
N TYR A 227 6.92 -11.83 -5.34
CA TYR A 227 8.08 -12.55 -4.79
C TYR A 227 8.12 -13.94 -5.40
N ASN A 228 9.30 -14.48 -5.66
CA ASN A 228 9.42 -15.91 -5.97
C ASN A 228 9.06 -16.71 -4.72
N LYS A 229 8.35 -17.83 -4.91
CA LYS A 229 7.96 -18.77 -3.85
C LYS A 229 9.16 -19.32 -3.09
N GLU A 230 10.32 -19.43 -3.75
CA GLU A 230 11.57 -19.90 -3.14
C GLU A 230 12.18 -18.86 -2.18
N ASP A 231 11.87 -17.56 -2.38
CA ASP A 231 12.49 -16.45 -1.64
C ASP A 231 11.63 -15.94 -0.47
N SER A 232 10.32 -16.22 -0.47
CA SER A 232 9.34 -15.74 0.52
C SER A 232 8.17 -16.71 0.70
N LEU A 233 7.75 -16.92 1.95
CA LEU A 233 6.55 -17.68 2.24
C LEU A 233 5.28 -16.92 1.77
N PRO A 234 4.17 -17.63 1.49
CA PRO A 234 2.93 -17.00 1.02
C PRO A 234 2.36 -15.93 1.94
N HIS A 235 2.55 -16.06 3.25
CA HIS A 235 2.05 -15.10 4.24
C HIS A 235 3.08 -14.04 4.62
N GLU A 236 4.20 -13.93 3.89
CA GLU A 236 5.26 -12.99 4.14
C GLU A 236 5.54 -12.10 2.92
N HIS A 237 5.75 -10.82 3.18
CA HIS A 237 6.16 -9.81 2.21
C HIS A 237 7.43 -9.10 2.72
N LEU A 238 8.53 -9.83 2.80
CA LEU A 238 9.76 -9.38 3.45
C LEU A 238 10.44 -8.21 2.74
N ARG A 239 11.19 -7.40 3.49
CA ARG A 239 12.10 -6.39 2.91
C ARG A 239 13.34 -7.05 2.31
N TYR A 240 14.02 -6.34 1.41
CA TYR A 240 15.35 -6.68 0.89
C TYR A 240 15.38 -8.01 0.11
N LYS A 241 14.39 -8.18 -0.76
CA LYS A 241 14.26 -9.32 -1.67
C LYS A 241 14.38 -8.86 -3.11
N ASN A 242 14.80 -9.77 -3.99
CA ASN A 242 14.67 -9.57 -5.43
C ASN A 242 13.20 -9.85 -5.79
N VAL A 243 12.50 -8.81 -6.21
CA VAL A 243 11.06 -8.83 -6.48
C VAL A 243 10.80 -8.31 -7.90
N GLU A 244 9.64 -8.63 -8.44
CA GLU A 244 9.18 -8.12 -9.72
C GLU A 244 7.99 -7.18 -9.53
N ILE A 245 8.01 -6.02 -10.19
CA ILE A 245 6.78 -5.26 -10.42
C ILE A 245 6.14 -5.80 -11.69
N ARG A 246 4.89 -6.24 -11.57
CA ARG A 246 4.12 -6.84 -12.66
C ARG A 246 2.86 -6.04 -12.88
N MET A 247 2.33 -6.13 -14.10
CA MET A 247 1.10 -5.44 -14.49
C MET A 247 0.14 -6.40 -15.18
N LEU A 248 -1.12 -6.32 -14.80
CA LEU A 248 -2.26 -6.83 -15.54
C LEU A 248 -2.95 -5.66 -16.25
N SER A 249 -3.20 -5.78 -17.55
CA SER A 249 -3.98 -4.81 -18.33
C SER A 249 -5.27 -5.44 -18.85
N ASP A 250 -6.27 -4.62 -19.19
CA ASP A 250 -7.49 -5.07 -19.86
C ASP A 250 -7.22 -5.92 -21.13
N GLU A 251 -6.09 -5.70 -21.79
CA GLU A 251 -5.68 -6.40 -23.01
C GLU A 251 -5.06 -7.79 -22.75
N GLY A 252 -4.64 -8.06 -21.50
CA GLY A 252 -3.91 -9.26 -21.12
C GLY A 252 -4.69 -10.16 -20.16
N LYS A 253 -4.84 -11.44 -20.52
CA LYS A 253 -5.33 -12.46 -19.57
C LYS A 253 -4.28 -12.88 -18.52
N LYS A 254 -3.01 -12.48 -18.70
CA LYS A 254 -1.88 -12.88 -17.85
C LYS A 254 -1.05 -11.65 -17.47
N PRO A 255 -0.56 -11.58 -16.23
CA PRO A 255 0.33 -10.50 -15.82
C PRO A 255 1.68 -10.53 -16.54
N GLN A 256 2.21 -9.35 -16.85
CA GLN A 256 3.53 -9.16 -17.46
C GLN A 256 4.50 -8.52 -16.46
N SER A 257 5.75 -9.00 -16.44
CA SER A 257 6.83 -8.35 -15.68
C SER A 257 7.20 -7.04 -16.34
N LEU A 258 7.20 -5.95 -15.57
CA LEU A 258 7.65 -4.63 -16.03
C LEU A 258 9.15 -4.49 -15.78
N PHE A 259 9.60 -4.78 -14.56
CA PHE A 259 11.00 -4.77 -14.16
C PHE A 259 11.18 -5.47 -12.81
N SER A 260 12.43 -5.88 -12.53
CA SER A 260 12.83 -6.34 -11.21
C SER A 260 13.46 -5.20 -10.40
N LEU A 261 13.37 -5.30 -9.07
CA LEU A 261 14.12 -4.44 -8.15
C LEU A 261 14.57 -5.23 -6.92
N PHE A 262 15.55 -4.68 -6.21
CA PHE A 262 15.83 -5.08 -4.84
C PHE A 262 14.95 -4.26 -3.90
N GLY A 263 13.97 -4.90 -3.27
CA GLY A 263 12.80 -4.25 -2.71
C GLY A 263 12.01 -5.15 -1.76
N GLY A 264 10.69 -4.98 -1.78
CA GLY A 264 9.74 -5.79 -1.02
C GLY A 264 8.88 -4.93 -0.11
N GLN A 265 8.86 -5.23 1.20
CA GLN A 265 8.24 -4.34 2.19
C GLN A 265 8.73 -2.89 2.02
N GLY A 266 7.78 -1.95 1.99
CA GLY A 266 8.04 -0.52 1.82
C GLY A 266 8.23 -0.08 0.37
N SER A 267 8.38 -1.00 -0.58
CA SER A 267 8.47 -0.62 -1.99
C SER A 267 7.15 -0.11 -2.56
N PHE A 268 6.03 -0.70 -2.13
CA PHE A 268 4.76 -0.67 -2.87
C PHE A 268 3.54 -1.06 -2.01
N ASN A 269 3.46 -0.64 -0.74
CA ASN A 269 2.38 -1.05 0.17
C ASN A 269 1.04 -0.34 -0.10
N VAL A 270 1.11 0.86 -0.68
CA VAL A 270 -0.02 1.78 -0.90
C VAL A 270 -0.07 2.19 -2.36
N ASN A 271 -1.26 2.55 -2.85
CA ASN A 271 -1.43 2.92 -4.25
C ASN A 271 -0.63 4.19 -4.56
N SER A 272 0.29 4.07 -5.50
CA SER A 272 1.25 5.10 -5.87
C SER A 272 1.06 5.61 -7.31
N TRP A 273 -0.07 5.33 -7.95
CA TRP A 273 -0.36 5.80 -9.30
C TRP A 273 -0.46 7.33 -9.37
N SER A 274 0.14 7.92 -10.40
CA SER A 274 -0.07 9.32 -10.75
C SER A 274 -1.51 9.55 -11.17
N PRO A 275 -2.12 10.70 -10.80
CA PRO A 275 -3.50 11.00 -11.14
C PRO A 275 -3.75 11.13 -12.65
N ASP A 276 -2.70 11.39 -13.43
CA ASP A 276 -2.75 11.45 -14.90
C ASP A 276 -2.67 10.07 -15.58
N ASN A 277 -2.62 8.98 -14.79
CA ASN A 277 -2.61 7.59 -15.22
C ASN A 277 -1.39 7.20 -16.08
N LYS A 278 -0.28 7.93 -16.03
CA LYS A 278 0.92 7.60 -16.80
C LYS A 278 1.97 6.85 -15.99
N CYS A 279 2.05 7.16 -14.70
CA CYS A 279 3.18 6.80 -13.88
C CYS A 279 2.74 6.12 -12.59
N PHE A 280 3.64 5.40 -11.94
CA PHE A 280 3.49 5.04 -10.53
C PHE A 280 4.84 5.15 -9.80
N ALA A 281 4.79 5.52 -8.52
CA ALA A 281 5.98 5.67 -7.68
C ALA A 281 6.31 4.39 -6.91
N PHE A 282 7.57 4.15 -6.58
CA PHE A 282 7.99 3.00 -5.79
C PHE A 282 9.34 3.27 -5.11
N ILE A 283 9.68 2.45 -4.11
CA ILE A 283 11.02 2.47 -3.48
C ILE A 283 11.81 1.22 -3.87
N SER A 284 13.04 1.42 -4.32
CA SER A 284 14.06 0.36 -4.33
C SER A 284 15.14 0.64 -3.28
N TYR A 285 15.87 -0.41 -2.88
CA TYR A 285 16.88 -0.31 -1.84
C TYR A 285 18.27 -0.69 -2.35
N LYS A 286 19.30 -0.14 -1.71
CA LYS A 286 20.68 -0.61 -1.76
C LYS A 286 21.16 -0.84 -0.32
N LEU A 287 21.94 -1.89 -0.12
CA LEU A 287 22.60 -2.20 1.16
C LEU A 287 24.10 -2.02 0.94
N ASP A 288 24.74 -1.25 1.82
CA ASP A 288 26.18 -1.04 1.86
C ASP A 288 26.90 -2.11 2.71
#